data_AF-A0A9D7HR25-F1
#
_entry.id   AF-A0A9D7HR25-F1
#
_cell.length_a   1.000
_cell.length_b   1.000
_cell.length_c   1.000
_cell.angle_alpha   90.00
_cell.angle_beta   90.00
_cell.angle_gamma   90.00
#
_symmetry.space_group_name_H-M   'P 1'
#
loop_
_entity.id
_entity.type
_entity.pdbx_description
1 polymer ?
#
loop_
_entity_poly.entity_id
_entity_poly.type
_entity_poly.pdbx_seq_one_letter_code
_entity_poly.pdbx_strand_id
1 'polypeptide(L)'
;MRTEKALFDRLRQQLRLDAVISDQRFGIRSAELPRVLITHQVFPFTPFAQGALRHLNLRHIARFDRCWVMDEAASPGLAGELSHGPSLPSNARYIGPISRFAPEGASSQVPRHRIVAVISGPEPQRTLLEGSCWTNFKTSRAPLLVQGLPHNRSIARKAMSA
;
A
#
# COMPACT_ATOMS: atom_id res chain seq x y z
N MET A 1 13.97 -11.32 7.43
CA MET A 1 14.55 -10.39 8.44
C MET A 1 16.07 -10.42 8.55
N ARG A 2 16.74 -11.57 8.76
CA ARG A 2 18.22 -11.58 8.92
C ARG A 2 18.97 -11.06 7.69
N THR A 3 18.60 -11.53 6.50
CA THR A 3 19.17 -11.06 5.22
C THR A 3 18.93 -9.56 5.01
N GLU A 4 17.71 -9.10 5.31
CA GLU A 4 17.34 -7.68 5.23
C GLU A 4 18.16 -6.82 6.19
N LYS A 5 18.34 -7.26 7.44
CA LYS A 5 19.18 -6.57 8.42
C LYS A 5 20.64 -6.50 7.96
N ALA A 6 21.18 -7.60 7.44
CA ALA A 6 22.56 -7.64 6.94
C ALA A 6 22.76 -6.71 5.73
N LEU A 7 21.78 -6.64 4.82
CA LEU A 7 21.81 -5.70 3.70
C LEU A 7 21.76 -4.25 4.19
N PHE A 8 20.83 -3.93 5.09
CA PHE A 8 20.72 -2.60 5.68
C PHE A 8 22.01 -2.20 6.40
N ASP A 9 22.65 -3.10 7.14
CA ASP A 9 23.92 -2.84 7.83
C ASP A 9 25.09 -2.56 6.88
N ARG A 10 25.10 -3.17 5.69
CA ARG A 10 26.11 -2.86 4.67
C ARG A 10 25.87 -1.47 4.07
N LEU A 11 24.61 -1.16 3.73
CA LEU A 11 24.24 0.12 3.13
C LEU A 11 24.43 1.29 4.09
N ARG A 12 24.08 1.12 5.37
CA ARG A 12 24.24 2.19 6.38
C ARG A 12 25.70 2.60 6.60
N GLN A 13 26.66 1.71 6.34
CA GLN A 13 28.09 2.05 6.46
C GLN A 13 28.55 2.98 5.34
N GLN A 14 27.86 2.95 4.20
CA GLN A 14 28.16 3.76 3.02
C GLN A 14 27.39 5.08 3.01
N LEU A 15 26.32 5.18 3.80
CA LEU A 15 25.43 6.34 3.85
C LEU A 15 25.54 7.02 5.22
N ARG A 16 25.64 8.35 5.24
CA ARG A 16 25.47 9.12 6.48
C ARG A 16 23.97 9.30 6.72
N LEU A 17 23.40 8.41 7.53
CA LEU A 17 21.97 8.45 7.87
C LEU A 17 21.78 9.10 9.23
N ASP A 18 20.85 10.05 9.31
CA ASP A 18 20.43 10.66 10.57
C ASP A 18 19.25 9.92 11.23
N ALA A 19 18.47 9.18 10.43
CA ALA A 19 17.30 8.42 10.88
C ALA A 19 16.96 7.29 9.91
N VAL A 20 16.10 6.36 10.35
CA VAL A 20 15.59 5.24 9.56
C VAL A 20 14.07 5.23 9.60
N ILE A 21 13.42 5.24 8.44
CA ILE A 21 11.99 5.03 8.30
C ILE A 21 11.78 3.74 7.54
N SER A 22 11.08 2.79 8.16
CA SER A 22 10.88 1.45 7.62
C SER A 22 9.42 1.21 7.33
N ASP A 23 9.07 1.05 6.06
CA ASP A 23 7.72 0.70 5.64
C ASP A 23 7.50 -0.81 5.72
N GLN A 24 6.86 -1.27 6.81
CA GLN A 24 6.55 -2.67 7.11
C GLN A 24 7.75 -3.65 7.01
N ARG A 25 8.97 -3.16 7.29
CA ARG A 25 10.23 -3.91 7.17
C ARG A 25 11.02 -3.93 8.49
N PHE A 26 10.73 -4.91 9.34
CA PHE A 26 11.28 -4.98 10.70
C PHE A 26 12.81 -5.21 10.79
N GLY A 27 13.45 -5.69 9.72
CA GLY A 27 14.91 -5.86 9.64
C GLY A 27 15.65 -4.56 9.28
N ILE A 28 14.94 -3.56 8.74
CA ILE A 28 15.51 -2.25 8.45
C ILE A 28 15.41 -1.41 9.73
N ARG A 29 16.46 -1.39 10.53
CA ARG A 29 16.57 -0.58 11.76
C ARG A 29 18.01 -0.60 12.27
N SER A 30 18.44 0.50 12.90
CA SER A 30 19.73 0.58 13.59
C SER A 30 19.53 0.96 15.05
N ALA A 31 20.23 0.27 15.97
CA ALA A 31 20.24 0.61 17.40
C ALA A 31 20.76 2.05 17.67
N GLU A 32 21.59 2.55 16.76
CA GLU A 32 22.32 3.82 16.86
C GLU A 32 21.54 5.01 16.26
N LEU A 33 20.46 4.75 15.50
CA LEU A 33 19.70 5.79 14.81
C LEU A 33 18.25 5.84 15.33
N PRO A 34 17.62 7.03 15.32
CA PRO A 34 16.19 7.16 15.40
C PRO A 34 15.53 6.26 14.35
N ARG A 35 14.60 5.41 14.79
CA ARG A 35 13.93 4.45 13.90
C ARG A 35 12.43 4.53 14.04
N VAL A 36 11.77 4.66 12.90
CA VAL A 36 10.33 4.75 12.77
C VAL A 36 9.85 3.59 11.92
N LEU A 37 8.87 2.84 12.43
CA LEU A 37 8.11 1.89 11.62
C LEU A 37 6.89 2.61 11.03
N ILE A 38 6.64 2.43 9.75
CA ILE A 38 5.39 2.81 9.10
C ILE A 38 4.63 1.53 8.79
N THR A 39 3.34 1.47 9.13
CA THR A 39 2.54 0.26 8.91
C THR A 39 1.03 0.54 8.85
N HIS A 40 0.29 -0.34 8.16
CA HIS A 40 -1.16 -0.50 8.29
C HIS A 40 -1.54 -1.72 9.15
N GLN A 41 -0.57 -2.54 9.54
CA GLN A 41 -0.77 -3.89 10.07
C GLN A 41 -0.18 -4.03 11.48
N VAL A 42 -0.73 -3.26 12.42
CA VAL A 42 -0.41 -3.41 13.85
C VAL A 42 -0.92 -4.76 14.38
N PHE A 43 -2.07 -5.20 13.87
CA PHE A 43 -2.78 -6.41 14.30
C PHE A 43 -3.04 -7.35 13.12
N PRO A 44 -1.99 -7.92 12.50
CA PRO A 44 -2.12 -8.75 11.31
C PRO A 44 -3.08 -9.92 11.52
N PHE A 45 -3.80 -10.27 10.45
CA PHE A 45 -4.73 -11.40 10.42
C PHE A 45 -4.05 -12.67 9.90
N THR A 46 -4.36 -13.79 10.53
CA THR A 46 -3.96 -15.14 10.08
C THR A 46 -5.06 -16.12 10.48
N PRO A 47 -5.40 -17.12 9.64
CA PRO A 47 -6.41 -18.14 9.98
C PRO A 47 -6.03 -18.99 11.21
N PHE A 48 -4.73 -19.11 11.49
CA PHE A 48 -4.21 -19.93 12.59
C PHE A 48 -3.22 -19.14 13.44
N ALA A 49 -3.19 -19.43 14.74
CA ALA A 49 -2.26 -18.84 15.71
C ALA A 49 -2.26 -17.29 15.78
N GLN A 50 -3.44 -16.66 15.61
CA GLN A 50 -3.61 -15.21 15.56
C GLN A 50 -3.02 -14.48 16.78
N GLY A 51 -3.26 -14.98 18.00
CA GLY A 51 -2.70 -14.38 19.22
C GLY A 51 -1.17 -14.41 19.25
N ALA A 52 -0.56 -15.53 18.84
CA ALA A 52 0.89 -15.66 18.77
C ALA A 52 1.50 -14.73 17.72
N LEU A 53 0.87 -14.64 16.53
CA LEU A 53 1.33 -13.72 15.49
C LEU A 53 1.22 -12.27 15.93
N ARG A 54 0.10 -11.88 16.54
CA ARG A 54 -0.08 -10.52 17.09
C ARG A 54 0.95 -10.22 18.15
N HIS A 55 1.18 -11.12 19.08
CA HIS A 55 2.20 -10.96 20.11
C HIS A 55 3.61 -10.81 19.50
N LEU A 56 3.96 -11.65 18.52
CA LEU A 56 5.24 -11.54 17.81
C LEU A 56 5.36 -10.20 17.08
N ASN A 57 4.31 -9.77 16.38
CA ASN A 57 4.27 -8.50 15.66
C ASN A 57 4.47 -7.31 16.61
N LEU A 58 3.76 -7.28 17.74
CA LEU A 58 3.90 -6.26 18.76
C LEU A 58 5.30 -6.24 19.36
N ARG A 59 5.94 -7.40 19.59
CA ARG A 59 7.35 -7.48 20.00
C ARG A 59 8.32 -6.91 18.96
N HIS A 60 8.00 -7.04 17.67
CA HIS A 60 8.79 -6.44 16.61
C HIS A 60 8.59 -4.91 16.53
N ILE A 61 7.35 -4.44 16.66
CA ILE A 61 7.00 -3.00 16.70
C ILE A 61 7.69 -2.31 17.89
N ALA A 62 7.75 -2.96 19.05
CA ALA A 62 8.41 -2.42 20.25
C ALA A 62 9.93 -2.19 20.10
N ARG A 63 10.56 -2.70 19.03
CA ARG A 63 11.98 -2.45 18.73
C ARG A 63 12.23 -1.13 18.02
N PHE A 64 11.18 -0.37 17.73
CA PHE A 64 11.22 0.95 17.10
C PHE A 64 10.94 2.06 18.11
N ASP A 65 11.53 3.23 17.90
CA ASP A 65 11.33 4.39 18.79
C ASP A 65 9.93 4.98 18.60
N ARG A 66 9.43 4.93 17.36
CA ARG A 66 8.07 5.30 16.97
C ARG A 66 7.48 4.31 15.97
N CYS A 67 6.17 4.14 16.03
CA CYS A 67 5.37 3.46 15.03
C CYS A 67 4.31 4.43 14.51
N TRP A 68 4.30 4.65 13.20
CA TRP A 68 3.30 5.46 12.53
C TRP A 68 2.31 4.54 11.83
N VAL A 69 1.08 4.58 12.31
CA VAL A 69 -0.03 3.84 11.73
C VAL A 69 -0.65 4.71 10.65
N MET A 70 -0.54 4.29 9.39
CA MET A 70 -1.09 4.99 8.22
C MET A 70 -2.60 4.76 8.11
N ASP A 71 -3.32 5.13 9.16
CA ASP A 71 -4.76 5.00 9.19
C ASP A 71 -5.38 6.11 10.03
N GLU A 72 -6.69 6.24 9.92
CA GLU A 72 -7.47 7.12 10.79
C GLU A 72 -7.40 6.62 12.25
N ALA A 73 -7.39 7.56 13.19
CA ALA A 73 -7.44 7.21 14.61
C ALA A 73 -8.83 6.65 15.00
N ALA A 74 -9.87 7.10 14.32
CA ALA A 74 -11.22 6.60 14.51
C ALA A 74 -11.40 5.25 13.82
N SER A 75 -11.88 4.27 14.59
CA SER A 75 -12.24 2.96 14.06
C SER A 75 -13.48 3.05 13.16
N PRO A 76 -13.58 2.29 12.06
CA PRO A 76 -12.66 1.22 11.64
C PRO A 76 -11.52 1.66 10.70
N GLY A 77 -11.39 2.94 10.35
CA GLY A 77 -10.38 3.41 9.41
C GLY A 77 -10.44 2.72 8.03
N LEU A 78 -9.39 2.90 7.24
CA LEU A 78 -9.22 2.26 5.92
C LEU A 78 -8.63 0.84 6.04
N ALA A 79 -7.81 0.57 7.06
CA ALA A 79 -7.18 -0.74 7.25
C ALA A 79 -7.97 -1.67 8.19
N GLY A 80 -9.06 -1.20 8.81
CA GLY A 80 -9.96 -2.05 9.59
C GLY A 80 -9.26 -2.67 10.80
N GLU A 81 -9.54 -3.95 11.03
CA GLU A 81 -8.96 -4.71 12.13
C GLU A 81 -7.43 -4.89 12.04
N LEU A 82 -6.80 -4.53 10.92
CA LEU A 82 -5.35 -4.60 10.78
C LEU A 82 -4.66 -3.45 11.52
N SER A 83 -5.30 -2.29 11.64
CA SER A 83 -4.79 -1.10 12.33
C SER A 83 -5.47 -0.88 13.68
N HIS A 84 -6.70 -1.39 13.85
CA HIS A 84 -7.49 -1.25 15.08
C HIS A 84 -7.57 -2.58 15.84
N GLY A 85 -7.22 -2.54 17.12
CA GLY A 85 -7.17 -3.72 17.98
C GLY A 85 -7.28 -3.35 19.45
N PRO A 86 -7.14 -4.34 20.36
CA PRO A 86 -7.51 -4.18 21.76
C PRO A 86 -6.66 -3.15 22.51
N SER A 87 -5.39 -3.01 22.16
CA SER A 87 -4.50 -2.00 22.75
C SER A 87 -3.38 -1.63 21.79
N LEU A 88 -3.28 -0.34 21.49
CA LEU A 88 -2.25 0.21 20.62
C LEU A 88 -0.89 0.24 21.37
N PRO A 89 0.23 -0.13 20.73
CA PRO A 89 1.55 0.03 21.33
C PRO A 89 1.79 1.46 21.81
N SER A 90 2.47 1.63 22.95
CA SER A 90 2.77 2.96 23.50
C SER A 90 3.65 3.83 22.60
N ASN A 91 4.45 3.21 21.73
CA ASN A 91 5.26 3.91 20.74
C ASN A 91 4.51 4.19 19.42
N ALA A 92 3.25 3.74 19.29
CA ALA A 92 2.46 3.88 18.08
C ALA A 92 1.52 5.08 18.12
N ARG A 93 1.36 5.75 16.97
CA ARG A 93 0.40 6.83 16.75
C ARG A 93 -0.20 6.72 15.36
N TYR A 94 -1.48 7.02 15.24
CA TYR A 94 -2.13 7.22 13.95
C TYR A 94 -1.66 8.54 13.33
N ILE A 95 -1.32 8.50 12.04
CA ILE A 95 -0.91 9.68 11.28
C ILE A 95 -1.89 10.03 10.15
N GLY A 96 -3.01 9.32 10.08
CA GLY A 96 -4.00 9.47 9.03
C GLY A 96 -3.58 8.82 7.71
N PRO A 97 -4.49 8.81 6.72
CA PRO A 97 -4.16 8.39 5.36
C PRO A 97 -3.21 9.40 4.71
N ILE A 98 -2.11 8.89 4.14
CA ILE A 98 -1.18 9.71 3.35
C ILE A 98 -1.46 9.48 1.87
N SER A 99 -1.82 10.53 1.16
CA SER A 99 -2.00 10.51 -0.29
C SER A 99 -1.03 11.49 -0.94
N ARG A 100 -0.33 11.05 -2.00
CA ARG A 100 0.41 11.94 -2.89
C ARG A 100 -0.49 12.70 -3.86
N PHE A 101 -1.75 12.25 -4.01
CA PHE A 101 -2.73 12.92 -4.85
C PHE A 101 -3.32 14.08 -4.06
N ALA A 102 -3.12 15.29 -4.57
CA ALA A 102 -3.92 16.41 -4.15
C ALA A 102 -5.32 16.25 -4.74
N PRO A 103 -6.39 16.66 -4.03
CA PRO A 103 -7.68 16.89 -4.65
C PRO A 103 -7.56 18.10 -5.57
N GLU A 104 -6.95 17.91 -6.74
CA GLU A 104 -7.07 18.88 -7.83
C GLU A 104 -8.55 18.91 -8.20
N GLY A 105 -9.12 20.11 -8.19
CA GLY A 105 -10.55 20.36 -8.34
C GLY A 105 -11.13 19.44 -9.40
N ALA A 106 -12.00 18.53 -8.97
CA ALA A 106 -12.67 17.61 -9.86
C ALA A 106 -13.37 18.45 -10.94
N SER A 107 -12.77 18.51 -12.13
CA SER A 107 -13.39 19.18 -13.26
C SER A 107 -14.74 18.50 -13.45
N SER A 108 -15.82 19.27 -13.37
CA SER A 108 -17.20 18.77 -13.48
C SER A 108 -17.49 18.16 -14.86
N GLN A 109 -16.50 18.07 -15.74
CA GLN A 109 -16.55 17.49 -17.08
C GLN A 109 -15.85 16.13 -17.19
N VAL A 110 -15.77 15.33 -16.12
CA VAL A 110 -15.39 13.92 -16.29
C VAL A 110 -16.47 13.22 -17.13
N PRO A 111 -16.15 12.64 -18.29
CA PRO A 111 -17.13 11.91 -19.09
C PRO A 111 -17.75 10.81 -18.24
N ARG A 112 -19.08 10.72 -18.24
CA ARG A 112 -19.80 9.71 -17.45
C ARG A 112 -19.59 8.32 -18.07
N HIS A 113 -18.58 7.62 -17.60
CA HIS A 113 -18.31 6.23 -17.98
C HIS A 113 -19.26 5.31 -17.21
N ARG A 114 -20.02 4.47 -17.91
CA ARG A 114 -20.89 3.47 -17.27
C ARG A 114 -20.11 2.26 -16.78
N ILE A 115 -19.00 1.96 -17.44
CA ILE A 115 -18.10 0.85 -17.12
C ILE A 115 -16.68 1.40 -17.14
N VAL A 116 -15.95 1.19 -16.04
CA VAL A 116 -14.52 1.46 -15.96
C VAL A 116 -13.82 0.17 -15.56
N ALA A 117 -12.87 -0.27 -16.38
CA ALA A 117 -11.98 -1.37 -16.05
C ALA A 117 -10.56 -0.83 -15.88
N VAL A 118 -9.96 -1.11 -14.73
CA VAL A 118 -8.55 -0.81 -14.45
C VAL A 118 -7.82 -2.14 -14.41
N ILE A 119 -7.01 -2.41 -15.43
CA ILE A 119 -6.36 -3.72 -15.61
C ILE A 119 -4.84 -3.53 -15.53
N SER A 120 -4.23 -4.25 -14.58
CA SER A 120 -2.78 -4.32 -14.38
C SER A 120 -2.40 -5.74 -13.98
N GLY A 121 -1.14 -6.14 -14.19
CA GLY A 121 -0.66 -7.46 -13.79
C GLY A 121 0.46 -7.98 -14.67
N PRO A 122 1.02 -9.15 -14.34
CA PRO A 122 2.06 -9.80 -15.15
C PRO A 122 1.50 -10.30 -16.50
N GLU A 123 2.39 -10.36 -17.49
CA GLU A 123 2.11 -11.02 -18.76
C GLU A 123 2.22 -12.54 -18.64
N PRO A 124 1.38 -13.33 -19.35
CA PRO A 124 0.38 -12.89 -20.34
C PRO A 124 -1.03 -12.63 -19.78
N GLN A 125 -1.29 -12.89 -18.50
CA GLN A 125 -2.65 -12.88 -17.93
C GLN A 125 -3.33 -11.51 -18.04
N ARG A 126 -2.58 -10.41 -17.88
CA ARG A 126 -3.10 -9.06 -18.06
C ARG A 126 -3.71 -8.87 -19.45
N THR A 127 -2.97 -9.25 -20.50
CA THR A 127 -3.42 -9.11 -21.89
C THR A 127 -4.61 -10.01 -22.20
N LEU A 128 -4.65 -11.24 -21.68
CA LEU A 128 -5.79 -12.14 -21.87
C LEU A 128 -7.08 -11.60 -21.22
N LEU A 129 -6.96 -11.07 -20.00
CA LEU A 129 -8.09 -10.44 -19.31
C LEU A 129 -8.55 -9.20 -20.05
N GLU A 130 -7.61 -8.37 -20.52
CA GLU A 130 -7.91 -7.18 -21.31
C GLU A 130 -8.71 -7.51 -22.57
N GLY A 131 -8.28 -8.51 -23.36
CA GLY A 131 -8.99 -8.93 -24.57
C GLY A 131 -10.40 -9.43 -24.29
N SER A 132 -10.58 -10.18 -23.19
CA SER A 132 -11.88 -10.68 -22.75
C SER A 132 -12.81 -9.54 -22.32
N CYS A 133 -12.28 -8.58 -21.54
CA CYS A 133 -13.01 -7.38 -21.14
C CYS A 133 -13.38 -6.52 -22.35
N TRP A 134 -12.44 -6.26 -23.25
CA TRP A 134 -12.65 -5.44 -24.43
C TRP A 134 -13.73 -5.99 -25.36
N THR A 135 -13.76 -7.31 -25.55
CA THR A 135 -14.79 -7.98 -26.36
C THR A 135 -16.19 -7.74 -25.79
N ASN A 136 -16.33 -7.85 -24.45
CA ASN A 136 -17.61 -7.61 -23.76
C ASN A 136 -17.99 -6.13 -23.67
N PHE A 137 -17.02 -5.22 -23.70
CA PHE A 137 -17.27 -3.78 -23.56
C PHE A 137 -17.74 -3.09 -24.84
N LYS A 138 -17.47 -3.67 -26.02
CA LYS A 138 -17.91 -3.09 -27.31
C LYS A 138 -19.42 -2.82 -27.39
N THR A 139 -20.22 -3.60 -26.69
CA THR A 139 -21.68 -3.49 -26.68
C THR A 139 -22.20 -2.53 -25.59
N SER A 140 -21.31 -2.00 -24.75
CA SER A 140 -21.66 -1.13 -23.63
C SER A 140 -21.54 0.35 -23.97
N ARG A 141 -22.35 1.19 -23.31
CA ARG A 141 -22.29 2.65 -23.49
C ARG A 141 -21.13 3.23 -22.67
N ALA A 142 -20.19 3.86 -23.35
CA ALA A 142 -19.06 4.60 -22.78
C ALA A 142 -18.11 3.79 -21.85
N PRO A 143 -17.56 2.64 -22.30
CA PRO A 143 -16.54 1.94 -21.54
C PRO A 143 -15.23 2.72 -21.50
N LEU A 144 -14.57 2.72 -20.34
CA LEU A 144 -13.20 3.20 -20.17
C LEU A 144 -12.33 2.03 -19.72
N LEU A 145 -11.24 1.79 -20.47
CA LEU A 145 -10.22 0.83 -20.09
C LEU A 145 -8.92 1.58 -19.76
N VAL A 146 -8.50 1.49 -18.50
CA VAL A 146 -7.25 2.05 -17.99
C VAL A 146 -6.23 0.92 -17.89
N GLN A 147 -5.09 1.06 -18.58
CA GLN A 147 -4.08 0.01 -18.70
C GLN A 147 -2.86 0.31 -17.84
N GLY A 148 -2.51 -0.61 -16.95
CA GLY A 148 -1.27 -0.58 -16.17
C GLY A 148 -0.09 -1.16 -16.96
N LEU A 149 0.37 -0.47 -18.00
CA LEU A 149 1.51 -0.89 -18.83
C LEU A 149 2.85 -0.43 -18.21
N PRO A 150 3.79 -1.34 -17.90
CA PRO A 150 5.14 -0.93 -17.55
C PRO A 150 5.81 -0.34 -18.80
N HIS A 151 6.35 0.89 -18.68
CA HIS A 151 7.14 1.62 -19.69
C HIS A 151 6.41 2.39 -20.80
N ASN A 152 5.07 2.47 -20.83
CA ASN A 152 4.36 3.24 -21.86
C ASN A 152 3.60 4.44 -21.28
N ARG A 153 3.76 5.63 -21.90
CA ARG A 153 3.19 6.90 -21.38
C ARG A 153 1.72 7.13 -21.72
N SER A 154 1.10 6.30 -22.57
CA SER A 154 -0.34 6.39 -22.86
C SER A 154 -1.13 5.41 -21.97
N ILE A 155 -2.01 5.96 -21.12
CA ILE A 155 -2.60 5.26 -19.96
C ILE A 155 -4.06 4.82 -20.20
N ALA A 156 -4.73 5.33 -21.25
CA ALA A 156 -6.15 5.07 -21.46
C ALA A 156 -6.51 4.87 -22.94
N ARG A 157 -7.30 3.82 -23.21
CA ARG A 157 -8.02 3.63 -24.47
C ARG A 157 -9.48 3.99 -24.27
N LYS A 158 -9.99 4.91 -25.08
CA LYS A 158 -11.42 5.22 -25.18
C LYS A 158 -11.96 4.58 -26.46
N ALA A 159 -13.03 3.80 -26.35
CA ALA A 159 -13.82 3.46 -27.52
C ALA A 159 -14.70 4.66 -27.87
N MET A 160 -14.62 5.16 -29.10
CA MET A 160 -15.66 6.04 -29.63
C MET A 160 -16.90 5.18 -29.89
N SER A 161 -18.07 5.65 -29.44
CA SER A 161 -19.32 5.03 -29.90
C SER A 161 -19.52 5.40 -31.36
N ALA A 162 -20.05 4.45 -32.15
CA ALA A 162 -20.85 4.81 -33.30
C ALA A 162 -22.14 5.53 -32.85
#